data_AF-A0AAD9XS66-F1
#
_entry.id   AF-A0AAD9XS66-F1
#
_cell.length_a   1.000
_cell.length_b   1.000
_cell.length_c   1.000
_cell.angle_alpha   90.00
_cell.angle_beta   90.00
_cell.angle_gamma   90.00
#
_symmetry.space_group_name_H-M   'P 1'
#
loop_
_entity.id
_entity.type
_entity.pdbx_description
1 polymer ?
#
loop_
_entity_poly.entity_id
_entity_poly.type
_entity_poly.pdbx_seq_one_letter_code
_entity_poly.pdbx_strand_id
1 'polypeptide(L)'
;MLALPEGCIAAVISFTNPRDACRLACVSTAFRSAADSDVVWDRFLPPDYLSAISDTGSVPGSPSPSPSTWLGLSKKELYLRICRCHNLIHNGKMSFWFDLSSGKKCYMMSARGLNLDDADDGFAWNWYSIPEAKHRFPEVVVRAEENPLEIGGKICTSLLSPMTTYVAYLVLAEFRMFSKYSAAAEAAVGLAGSNNGQNRTISFHWEQQDGEYDGFSPDQLDGEPQDGDYDGFSLDQQDEDYVVLFPEPEDGDYDRFYPKKRADGWLESELGEFFNRGDEDNELLMTINAGMKDGLLIQGIEIRPKKKQ
;
A
#
# COMPACT_ATOMS: atom_id res chain seq x y z
N MET A 1 -21.41 36.65 27.07
CA MET A 1 -20.34 36.13 26.19
C MET A 1 -21.00 35.84 24.85
N LEU A 2 -20.66 36.57 23.78
CA LEU A 2 -21.28 36.37 22.47
C LEU A 2 -20.73 35.06 21.87
N ALA A 3 -21.55 34.01 21.86
CA ALA A 3 -21.20 32.76 21.22
C ALA A 3 -21.23 32.95 19.69
N LEU A 4 -20.20 32.44 19.00
CA LEU A 4 -20.19 32.39 17.53
C LEU A 4 -21.33 31.48 17.04
N PRO A 5 -22.09 31.87 15.99
CA PRO A 5 -23.07 30.99 15.37
C PRO A 5 -22.42 29.70 14.86
N GLU A 6 -23.15 28.58 14.92
CA GLU A 6 -22.67 27.27 14.48
C GLU A 6 -22.16 27.28 13.04
N GLY A 7 -22.85 27.98 12.13
CA GLY A 7 -22.40 28.11 10.73
C GLY A 7 -21.06 28.82 10.58
N CYS A 8 -20.72 29.78 11.44
CA CYS A 8 -19.40 30.43 11.45
C CYS A 8 -18.32 29.47 11.94
N ILE A 9 -18.64 28.66 12.96
CA ILE A 9 -17.73 27.62 13.46
C ILE A 9 -17.50 26.56 12.37
N ALA A 10 -18.56 26.08 11.72
CA ALA A 10 -18.47 25.11 10.63
C ALA A 10 -17.65 25.65 9.45
N ALA A 11 -17.85 26.92 9.07
CA ALA A 11 -17.07 27.56 8.02
C ALA A 11 -15.57 27.57 8.35
N VAL A 12 -15.18 27.93 9.58
CA VAL A 12 -13.78 27.91 10.01
C VAL A 12 -13.21 26.49 10.00
N ILE A 13 -13.95 25.51 10.52
CA ILE A 13 -13.53 24.10 10.56
C ILE A 13 -13.34 23.54 9.14
N SER A 14 -14.16 23.95 8.18
CA SER A 14 -14.09 23.50 6.77
C SER A 14 -12.77 23.86 6.06
N PHE A 15 -11.99 24.81 6.61
CA PHE A 15 -10.66 25.17 6.12
C PHE A 15 -9.51 24.42 6.82
N THR A 16 -9.82 23.52 7.75
CA THR A 16 -8.83 22.65 8.41
C THR A 16 -8.69 21.32 7.66
N ASN A 17 -8.21 20.27 8.33
CA ASN A 17 -8.21 18.90 7.80
C ASN A 17 -9.18 18.00 8.61
N PRO A 18 -9.53 16.81 8.10
CA PRO A 18 -10.46 15.89 8.76
C PRO A 18 -10.06 15.53 10.21
N ARG A 19 -8.75 15.38 10.48
CA ARG A 19 -8.25 15.10 11.83
C ARG A 19 -8.54 16.27 12.78
N ASP A 20 -8.29 17.49 12.36
CA ASP A 20 -8.52 18.68 13.18
C ASP A 20 -10.00 18.93 13.41
N ALA A 21 -10.86 18.71 12.41
CA ALA A 21 -12.32 18.73 12.61
C ALA A 21 -12.77 17.71 13.69
N CYS A 22 -12.27 16.47 13.65
CA CYS A 22 -12.59 15.48 14.67
C CYS A 22 -12.08 15.86 16.07
N ARG A 23 -10.90 16.49 16.16
CA ARG A 23 -10.37 17.01 17.44
C ARG A 23 -11.22 18.16 17.97
N LEU A 24 -11.61 19.09 17.11
CA LEU A 24 -12.46 20.23 17.45
C LEU A 24 -13.84 19.77 17.92
N ALA A 25 -14.40 18.72 17.31
CA ALA A 25 -15.67 18.11 17.74
C ALA A 25 -15.67 17.63 19.21
N CYS A 26 -14.50 17.38 19.79
CA CYS A 26 -14.35 16.96 21.17
C CYS A 26 -14.37 18.12 22.17
N VAL A 27 -14.26 19.38 21.72
CA VAL A 27 -14.12 20.56 22.58
C VAL A 27 -15.43 20.96 23.26
N SER A 28 -16.55 20.94 22.53
CA SER A 28 -17.88 21.24 23.06
C SER A 28 -18.99 20.69 22.17
N THR A 29 -20.25 20.71 22.63
CA THR A 29 -21.40 20.29 21.82
C THR A 29 -21.62 21.18 20.60
N ALA A 30 -21.38 22.50 20.73
CA ALA A 30 -21.48 23.43 19.60
C ALA A 30 -20.40 23.15 18.54
N PHE A 31 -19.16 22.88 18.95
CA PHE A 31 -18.11 22.47 18.03
C PHE A 31 -18.37 21.10 17.42
N ARG A 32 -18.95 20.16 18.17
CA ARG A 32 -19.33 18.84 17.66
C ARG A 32 -20.36 18.94 16.54
N SER A 33 -21.44 19.67 16.79
CA SER A 33 -22.50 19.90 15.79
C SER A 33 -21.93 20.54 14.52
N ALA A 34 -21.12 21.60 14.68
CA ALA A 34 -20.47 22.27 13.55
C ALA A 34 -19.49 21.35 12.79
N ALA A 35 -18.65 20.61 13.50
CA ALA A 35 -17.62 19.74 12.91
C ALA A 35 -18.21 18.51 12.20
N ASP A 36 -19.36 18.02 12.65
CA ASP A 36 -20.05 16.87 12.05
C ASP A 36 -21.00 17.30 10.91
N SER A 37 -21.15 18.60 10.66
CA SER A 37 -22.03 19.13 9.62
C SER A 37 -21.53 18.83 8.21
N ASP A 38 -22.48 18.56 7.30
CA ASP A 38 -22.19 18.34 5.89
C ASP A 38 -21.50 19.53 5.20
N VAL A 39 -21.60 20.74 5.76
CA VAL A 39 -20.88 21.93 5.27
C VAL A 39 -19.36 21.76 5.41
N VAL A 40 -18.92 21.15 6.50
CA VAL A 40 -17.49 20.83 6.75
C VAL A 40 -17.06 19.70 5.82
N TRP A 41 -17.80 18.60 5.81
CA TRP A 41 -17.41 17.39 5.09
C TRP A 41 -17.50 17.53 3.56
N ASP A 42 -18.31 18.46 3.03
CA ASP A 42 -18.27 18.83 1.61
C ASP A 42 -16.92 19.37 1.15
N ARG A 43 -16.18 20.04 2.06
CA ARG A 43 -14.84 20.55 1.74
C ARG A 43 -13.76 19.49 1.82
N PHE A 44 -13.99 18.42 2.58
CA PHE A 44 -13.05 17.32 2.75
C PHE A 44 -13.25 16.20 1.72
N LEU A 45 -14.47 16.05 1.24
CA LEU A 45 -14.78 15.16 0.13
C LEU A 45 -14.29 15.75 -1.19
N PRO A 46 -13.54 14.99 -2.01
CA PRO A 46 -13.05 15.52 -3.28
C PRO A 46 -14.17 15.70 -4.29
N PRO A 47 -14.13 16.74 -5.15
CA PRO A 47 -15.22 17.05 -6.06
C PRO A 47 -15.61 15.89 -7.00
N ASP A 48 -14.68 14.95 -7.24
CA ASP A 48 -14.78 13.73 -8.03
C ASP A 48 -15.17 12.46 -7.21
N TYR A 49 -15.58 12.59 -5.95
CA TYR A 49 -15.90 11.42 -5.12
C TYR A 49 -17.10 10.62 -5.67
N LEU A 50 -18.06 11.28 -6.33
CA LEU A 50 -19.23 10.60 -6.93
C LEU A 50 -18.84 9.73 -8.13
N SER A 51 -17.90 10.18 -8.96
CA SER A 51 -17.34 9.35 -10.03
C SER A 51 -16.56 8.17 -9.45
N ALA A 52 -15.80 8.38 -8.37
CA ALA A 52 -15.09 7.28 -7.70
C ALA A 52 -16.03 6.21 -7.14
N ILE A 53 -17.25 6.58 -6.70
CA ILE A 53 -18.28 5.63 -6.23
C ILE A 53 -19.00 4.97 -7.42
N SER A 54 -19.20 5.70 -8.51
CA SER A 54 -19.89 5.19 -9.72
C SER A 54 -19.03 4.22 -10.52
N ASP A 55 -17.71 4.46 -10.57
CA ASP A 55 -16.69 3.60 -11.20
C ASP A 55 -16.27 2.43 -10.29
N THR A 56 -16.91 2.23 -9.13
CA THR A 56 -16.83 0.94 -8.44
C THR A 56 -17.59 -0.10 -9.26
N GLY A 57 -16.97 -0.51 -10.36
CA GLY A 57 -17.43 -1.58 -11.22
C GLY A 57 -17.76 -2.76 -10.34
N SER A 58 -18.96 -3.30 -10.51
CA SER A 58 -19.35 -4.57 -9.93
C SER A 58 -18.46 -5.64 -10.58
N VAL A 59 -17.25 -5.84 -10.05
CA VAL A 59 -16.51 -7.06 -10.31
C VAL A 59 -17.29 -8.17 -9.60
N PRO A 60 -17.83 -9.17 -10.32
CA PRO A 60 -18.52 -10.29 -9.69
C PRO A 60 -17.56 -10.95 -8.69
N GLY A 61 -17.93 -11.04 -7.41
CA GLY A 61 -17.11 -11.66 -6.36
C GLY A 61 -16.46 -10.67 -5.38
N SER A 62 -16.26 -9.40 -5.75
CA SER A 62 -15.64 -8.43 -4.85
C SER A 62 -16.59 -7.97 -3.72
N PRO A 63 -16.13 -7.86 -2.45
CA PRO A 63 -16.94 -7.36 -1.33
C PRO A 63 -17.24 -5.85 -1.39
N SER A 64 -17.18 -5.23 -2.58
CA SER A 64 -17.46 -3.81 -2.75
C SER A 64 -18.94 -3.52 -2.48
N PRO A 65 -19.26 -2.57 -1.58
CA PRO A 65 -20.64 -2.24 -1.24
C PRO A 65 -21.39 -1.68 -2.45
N SER A 66 -22.60 -2.18 -2.70
CA SER A 66 -23.46 -1.69 -3.77
C SER A 66 -23.66 -0.16 -3.71
N PRO A 67 -23.75 0.55 -4.85
CA PRO A 67 -23.96 2.01 -4.91
C PRO A 67 -25.14 2.52 -4.05
N SER A 68 -26.18 1.71 -3.88
CA SER A 68 -27.37 1.99 -3.06
C SER A 68 -27.09 2.15 -1.56
N THR A 69 -26.01 1.54 -1.04
CA THR A 69 -25.60 1.66 0.37
C THR A 69 -25.00 3.03 0.70
N TRP A 70 -24.60 3.79 -0.31
CA TRP A 70 -23.90 5.07 -0.15
C TRP A 70 -24.84 6.29 -0.09
N LEU A 71 -26.06 6.17 -0.66
CA LEU A 71 -27.01 7.27 -0.82
C LEU A 71 -27.70 7.72 0.49
N GLY A 72 -27.61 6.92 1.56
CA GLY A 72 -28.21 7.23 2.87
C GLY A 72 -27.23 7.72 3.93
N LEU A 73 -25.94 7.84 3.60
CA LEU A 73 -24.88 8.21 4.55
C LEU A 73 -24.73 9.73 4.65
N SER A 74 -24.38 10.22 5.83
CA SER A 74 -23.86 11.59 5.99
C SER A 74 -22.55 11.75 5.21
N LYS A 75 -22.15 12.99 4.87
CA LYS A 75 -20.88 13.22 4.16
C LYS A 75 -19.66 12.78 4.96
N LYS A 76 -19.75 12.82 6.28
CA LYS A 76 -18.74 12.27 7.19
C LYS A 76 -18.62 10.75 7.05
N GLU A 77 -19.73 10.03 7.14
CA GLU A 77 -19.75 8.57 7.00
C GLU A 77 -19.29 8.15 5.61
N LEU A 78 -19.70 8.90 4.59
CA LEU A 78 -19.25 8.73 3.22
C LEU A 78 -17.73 8.84 3.11
N TYR A 79 -17.16 9.92 3.66
CA TYR A 79 -15.71 10.12 3.71
C TYR A 79 -15.00 8.95 4.42
N LEU A 80 -15.48 8.55 5.60
CA LEU A 80 -14.90 7.44 6.37
C LEU A 80 -14.97 6.12 5.59
N ARG A 81 -16.04 5.88 4.84
CA ARG A 81 -16.21 4.68 4.03
C ARG A 81 -15.26 4.70 2.83
N ILE A 82 -15.12 5.82 2.12
CA ILE A 82 -14.15 5.94 1.00
C ILE A 82 -12.71 5.75 1.51
N CYS A 83 -12.36 6.28 2.68
CA CYS A 83 -11.03 6.07 3.27
C CYS A 83 -10.73 4.59 3.59
N ARG A 84 -11.76 3.77 3.77
CA ARG A 84 -11.65 2.33 4.09
C ARG A 84 -11.84 1.43 2.86
N CYS A 85 -12.52 1.92 1.83
CA CYS A 85 -12.73 1.22 0.57
C CYS A 85 -11.53 1.45 -0.34
N HIS A 86 -10.83 0.37 -0.69
CA HIS A 86 -9.83 0.40 -1.75
C HIS A 86 -10.56 0.27 -3.08
N ASN A 87 -10.80 1.39 -3.76
CA ASN A 87 -11.54 1.41 -5.01
C ASN A 87 -10.62 0.98 -6.14
N LEU A 88 -10.95 -0.12 -6.81
CA LEU A 88 -10.17 -0.63 -7.93
C LEU A 88 -10.39 0.25 -9.17
N ILE A 89 -9.29 0.64 -9.80
CA ILE A 89 -9.25 1.45 -11.01
C ILE A 89 -8.27 0.80 -12.01
N HIS A 90 -8.22 1.30 -13.26
CA HIS A 90 -7.33 0.78 -14.30
C HIS A 90 -7.46 -0.75 -14.49
N ASN A 91 -8.69 -1.24 -14.68
CA ASN A 91 -9.00 -2.67 -14.82
C ASN A 91 -8.47 -3.53 -13.66
N GLY A 92 -8.57 -3.03 -12.43
CA GLY A 92 -8.14 -3.76 -11.23
C GLY A 92 -6.63 -3.71 -10.95
N LYS A 93 -5.83 -3.09 -11.82
CA LYS A 93 -4.37 -3.01 -11.64
C LYS A 93 -3.93 -2.00 -10.60
N MET A 94 -4.81 -1.09 -10.21
CA MET A 94 -4.54 -0.07 -9.21
C MET A 94 -5.72 0.05 -8.24
N SER A 95 -5.44 0.45 -7.01
CA SER A 95 -6.46 0.82 -6.03
C SER A 95 -6.26 2.24 -5.51
N PHE A 96 -7.36 2.88 -5.13
CA PHE A 96 -7.42 4.28 -4.73
C PHE A 96 -8.27 4.49 -3.48
N TRP A 97 -7.77 5.31 -2.55
CA TRP A 97 -8.49 5.74 -1.34
C TRP A 97 -7.95 7.09 -0.84
N PHE A 98 -8.50 7.59 0.26
CA PHE A 98 -8.01 8.80 0.93
C PHE A 98 -7.28 8.47 2.23
N ASP A 99 -6.17 9.16 2.51
CA ASP A 99 -5.61 9.20 3.85
C ASP A 99 -6.63 9.83 4.80
N LEU A 100 -7.06 9.03 5.78
CA LEU A 100 -8.10 9.37 6.74
C LEU A 100 -7.84 10.69 7.47
N SER A 101 -6.58 11.02 7.71
CA SER A 101 -6.23 12.17 8.55
C SER A 101 -6.10 13.47 7.78
N SER A 102 -5.60 13.40 6.55
CA SER A 102 -5.28 14.56 5.73
C SER A 102 -6.26 14.79 4.58
N GLY A 103 -7.07 13.79 4.21
CA GLY A 103 -7.92 13.83 3.01
C GLY A 103 -7.16 13.75 1.70
N LYS A 104 -5.85 13.49 1.75
CA LYS A 104 -5.00 13.40 0.56
C LYS A 104 -5.15 12.05 -0.12
N LYS A 105 -5.03 12.04 -1.44
CA LYS A 105 -5.15 10.85 -2.30
C LYS A 105 -4.06 9.83 -1.98
N CYS A 106 -4.41 8.55 -1.88
CA CYS A 106 -3.51 7.41 -1.74
C CYS A 106 -3.76 6.43 -2.88
N TYR A 107 -2.69 5.77 -3.34
CA TYR A 107 -2.79 4.77 -4.40
C TYR A 107 -1.97 3.54 -4.05
N MET A 108 -2.36 2.41 -4.61
CA MET A 108 -1.50 1.23 -4.68
C MET A 108 -1.56 0.64 -6.09
N MET A 109 -0.41 0.34 -6.66
CA MET A 109 -0.30 -0.48 -7.86
C MET A 109 -0.22 -1.93 -7.43
N SER A 110 -1.04 -2.80 -8.03
CA SER A 110 -0.94 -4.25 -7.86
C SER A 110 0.32 -4.79 -8.54
N ALA A 111 0.70 -6.02 -8.23
CA ALA A 111 1.74 -6.75 -8.97
C ALA A 111 1.52 -6.74 -10.49
N ARG A 112 0.27 -6.92 -10.97
CA ARG A 112 -0.11 -6.84 -12.41
C ARG A 112 -0.02 -5.44 -13.02
N GLY A 113 0.10 -4.41 -12.18
CA GLY A 113 0.30 -3.03 -12.57
C GLY A 113 1.76 -2.57 -12.50
N LEU A 114 2.67 -3.44 -12.03
CA LEU A 114 4.11 -3.15 -12.01
C LEU A 114 4.75 -3.47 -13.36
N ASN A 115 5.89 -2.82 -13.60
CA ASN A 115 6.76 -3.13 -14.72
C ASN A 115 7.71 -4.23 -14.23
N LEU A 116 7.41 -5.47 -14.60
CA LEU A 116 8.22 -6.63 -14.29
C LEU A 116 8.88 -7.10 -15.59
N ASP A 117 10.19 -7.27 -15.60
CA ASP A 117 10.88 -7.78 -16.78
C ASP A 117 10.54 -9.26 -16.98
N ASP A 118 10.26 -9.62 -18.24
CA ASP A 118 9.79 -10.94 -18.65
C ASP A 118 8.58 -11.43 -17.81
N ALA A 119 7.64 -10.54 -17.50
CA ALA A 119 6.46 -10.82 -16.65
C ALA A 119 5.59 -12.01 -17.11
N ASP A 120 5.55 -12.24 -18.43
CA ASP A 120 4.78 -13.30 -19.08
C ASP A 120 5.60 -14.59 -19.25
N ASP A 121 6.89 -14.57 -18.91
CA ASP A 121 7.73 -15.76 -18.88
C ASP A 121 7.53 -16.48 -17.53
N GLY A 122 6.89 -17.65 -17.58
CA GLY A 122 6.66 -18.49 -16.40
C GLY A 122 7.96 -18.95 -15.73
N PHE A 123 9.10 -18.88 -16.43
CA PHE A 123 10.41 -19.15 -15.84
C PHE A 123 10.98 -17.96 -15.05
N ALA A 124 10.44 -16.75 -15.21
CA ALA A 124 10.88 -15.54 -14.52
C ALA A 124 9.97 -15.18 -13.34
N TRP A 125 8.65 -15.37 -13.47
CA TRP A 125 7.68 -14.99 -12.44
C TRP A 125 6.59 -16.03 -12.23
N ASN A 126 6.38 -16.39 -10.96
CA ASN A 126 5.30 -17.26 -10.53
C ASN A 126 4.13 -16.43 -10.01
N TRP A 127 2.98 -16.50 -10.70
CA TRP A 127 1.76 -15.79 -10.34
C TRP A 127 0.83 -16.67 -9.51
N TYR A 128 0.29 -16.11 -8.43
CA TYR A 128 -0.64 -16.80 -7.53
C TYR A 128 -1.93 -16.02 -7.40
N SER A 129 -3.06 -16.73 -7.40
CA SER A 129 -4.35 -16.15 -7.05
C SER A 129 -4.55 -16.23 -5.54
N ILE A 130 -5.04 -15.17 -4.93
CA ILE A 130 -5.44 -15.18 -3.53
C ILE A 130 -6.96 -15.09 -3.42
N PRO A 131 -7.62 -15.97 -2.63
CA PRO A 131 -9.06 -15.87 -2.41
C PRO A 131 -9.50 -14.46 -2.01
N GLU A 132 -10.43 -13.89 -2.78
CA GLU A 132 -10.84 -12.47 -2.75
C GLU A 132 -11.32 -11.99 -1.38
N ALA A 133 -11.74 -12.89 -0.50
CA ALA A 133 -12.28 -12.58 0.82
C ALA A 133 -11.25 -11.96 1.80
N LYS A 134 -9.94 -11.99 1.48
CA LYS A 134 -8.88 -11.51 2.39
C LYS A 134 -7.94 -10.44 1.80
N HIS A 135 -7.98 -10.15 0.50
CA HIS A 135 -6.93 -9.35 -0.16
C HIS A 135 -7.44 -8.27 -1.12
N ARG A 136 -6.64 -7.21 -1.27
CA ARG A 136 -6.96 -6.02 -2.07
C ARG A 136 -6.93 -6.28 -3.58
N PHE A 137 -6.04 -7.15 -4.02
CA PHE A 137 -5.87 -7.55 -5.42
C PHE A 137 -5.99 -9.07 -5.53
N PRO A 138 -6.53 -9.59 -6.64
CA PRO A 138 -6.78 -11.02 -6.81
C PRO A 138 -5.50 -11.81 -7.07
N GLU A 139 -4.44 -11.17 -7.56
CA GLU A 139 -3.20 -11.82 -7.95
C GLU A 139 -1.98 -11.15 -7.30
N VAL A 140 -1.01 -11.99 -6.96
CA VAL A 140 0.31 -11.62 -6.44
C VAL A 140 1.39 -12.39 -7.19
N VAL A 141 2.64 -11.99 -7.04
CA VAL A 141 3.75 -12.58 -7.79
C VAL A 141 4.94 -12.89 -6.89
N VAL A 142 5.65 -13.97 -7.20
CA VAL A 142 6.94 -14.34 -6.63
C VAL A 142 7.95 -14.44 -7.76
N ARG A 143 9.18 -13.95 -7.54
CA ARG A 143 10.28 -14.14 -8.50
C ARG A 143 10.71 -15.61 -8.50
N ALA A 144 10.88 -16.21 -9.66
CA ALA A 144 11.41 -17.57 -9.78
C ALA A 144 12.89 -17.62 -9.34
N GLU A 145 13.38 -18.82 -8.97
CA GLU A 145 14.76 -19.02 -8.53
C GLU A 145 15.78 -18.51 -9.57
N GLU A 146 16.99 -18.19 -9.10
CA GLU A 146 18.16 -17.82 -9.91
C GLU A 146 18.06 -16.54 -10.77
N ASN A 147 16.98 -15.77 -10.67
CA ASN A 147 16.80 -14.51 -11.40
C ASN A 147 16.99 -13.26 -10.51
N PRO A 148 17.58 -12.15 -11.02
CA PRO A 148 17.65 -10.89 -10.29
C PRO A 148 16.26 -10.32 -10.07
N LEU A 149 16.00 -9.68 -8.93
CA LEU A 149 14.71 -9.05 -8.67
C LEU A 149 14.70 -7.64 -9.25
N GLU A 150 13.94 -7.42 -10.32
CA GLU A 150 13.80 -6.10 -10.95
C GLU A 150 12.32 -5.72 -11.01
N ILE A 151 11.94 -4.71 -10.24
CA ILE A 151 10.58 -4.21 -10.15
C ILE A 151 10.58 -2.73 -10.47
N GLY A 152 9.82 -2.35 -11.48
CA GLY A 152 9.52 -0.97 -11.82
C GLY A 152 8.07 -0.59 -11.48
N GLY A 153 7.86 0.68 -11.17
CA GLY A 153 6.55 1.26 -10.93
C GLY A 153 6.49 2.68 -11.47
N LYS A 154 5.32 3.05 -12.00
CA LYS A 154 5.11 4.37 -12.62
C LYS A 154 3.72 4.91 -12.33
N ILE A 155 3.63 6.17 -11.90
CA ILE A 155 2.37 6.86 -11.70
C ILE A 155 2.45 8.33 -12.13
N CYS A 156 1.39 8.85 -12.75
CA CYS A 156 1.30 10.28 -13.09
C CYS A 156 1.06 11.11 -11.82
N THR A 157 1.84 12.19 -11.63
CA THR A 157 1.74 13.04 -10.43
C THR A 157 0.44 13.84 -10.37
N SER A 158 -0.24 14.03 -11.50
CA SER A 158 -1.59 14.62 -11.58
C SER A 158 -2.66 13.80 -10.83
N LEU A 159 -2.45 12.49 -10.65
CA LEU A 159 -3.33 11.66 -9.83
C LEU A 159 -3.19 11.95 -8.33
N LEU A 160 -2.05 12.48 -7.92
CA LEU A 160 -1.70 12.73 -6.52
C LEU A 160 -2.14 14.12 -6.07
N SER A 161 -2.31 14.28 -4.75
CA SER A 161 -2.67 15.58 -4.21
C SER A 161 -1.50 16.56 -4.28
N PRO A 162 -1.70 17.81 -4.71
CA PRO A 162 -0.65 18.81 -4.79
C PRO A 162 -0.18 19.24 -3.39
N MET A 163 0.97 19.91 -3.36
CA MET A 163 1.64 20.41 -2.15
C MET A 163 1.75 19.36 -1.05
N THR A 164 2.15 18.14 -1.40
CA THR A 164 2.16 16.99 -0.50
C THR A 164 3.44 16.19 -0.67
N THR A 165 4.16 15.94 0.42
CA THR A 165 5.24 14.93 0.43
C THR A 165 4.61 13.55 0.49
N TYR A 166 4.96 12.70 -0.46
CA TYR A 166 4.54 11.32 -0.56
C TYR A 166 5.70 10.39 -0.24
N VAL A 167 5.36 9.20 0.26
CA VAL A 167 6.31 8.11 0.48
C VAL A 167 5.79 6.88 -0.25
N ALA A 168 6.68 6.20 -0.97
CA ALA A 168 6.40 4.94 -1.65
C ALA A 168 6.86 3.76 -0.80
N TYR A 169 6.06 2.70 -0.76
CA TYR A 169 6.31 1.49 0.01
C TYR A 169 6.11 0.26 -0.87
N LEU A 170 7.08 -0.66 -0.88
CA LEU A 170 6.85 -2.02 -1.38
C LEU A 170 6.05 -2.79 -0.33
N VAL A 171 4.95 -3.43 -0.74
CA VAL A 171 4.13 -4.29 0.12
C VAL A 171 4.35 -5.74 -0.30
N LEU A 172 4.83 -6.55 0.65
CA LEU A 172 5.29 -7.91 0.39
C LEU A 172 5.04 -8.85 1.57
N ALA A 173 5.25 -10.15 1.38
CA ALA A 173 5.29 -11.13 2.44
C ALA A 173 6.34 -12.22 2.14
N GLU A 174 6.66 -13.04 3.14
CA GLU A 174 7.55 -14.21 2.95
C GLU A 174 6.76 -15.35 2.28
N PHE A 175 7.39 -15.98 1.28
CA PHE A 175 6.88 -17.14 0.56
C PHE A 175 7.79 -18.34 0.81
N ARG A 176 7.31 -19.31 1.58
CA ARG A 176 8.11 -20.36 2.24
C ARG A 176 8.76 -21.42 1.34
N MET A 177 8.53 -21.44 0.02
CA MET A 177 9.04 -22.50 -0.85
C MET A 177 10.49 -22.32 -1.31
N PHE A 178 11.03 -21.11 -1.24
CA PHE A 178 12.33 -20.83 -1.85
C PHE A 178 13.43 -20.66 -0.80
N SER A 179 14.67 -20.91 -1.26
CA SER A 179 15.88 -20.73 -0.47
C SER A 179 16.05 -19.27 -0.05
N LYS A 180 17.10 -18.96 0.71
CA LYS A 180 17.13 -17.72 1.46
C LYS A 180 18.38 -16.91 1.15
N TYR A 181 18.41 -16.32 -0.03
CA TYR A 181 19.49 -15.41 -0.42
C TYR A 181 19.26 -14.01 0.18
N SER A 182 20.10 -13.64 1.15
CA SER A 182 20.09 -12.33 1.82
C SER A 182 20.89 -11.29 1.04
N ALA A 183 20.51 -11.01 -0.21
CA ALA A 183 21.00 -9.82 -0.91
C ALA A 183 20.17 -8.60 -0.50
N ALA A 184 20.83 -7.48 -0.16
CA ALA A 184 20.15 -6.20 -0.01
C ALA A 184 19.55 -5.77 -1.37
N ALA A 185 18.40 -5.10 -1.35
CA ALA A 185 17.82 -4.50 -2.54
C ALA A 185 18.08 -2.99 -2.54
N GLU A 186 18.38 -2.45 -3.70
CA GLU A 186 18.47 -1.02 -3.95
C GLU A 186 17.14 -0.52 -4.49
N ALA A 187 16.51 0.39 -3.78
CA ALA A 187 15.31 1.08 -4.20
C ALA A 187 15.64 2.50 -4.63
N ALA A 188 14.96 2.99 -5.66
CA ALA A 188 15.01 4.39 -6.05
C ALA A 188 13.61 4.95 -6.30
N VAL A 189 13.40 6.21 -5.93
CA VAL A 189 12.16 6.96 -6.15
C VAL A 189 12.50 8.34 -6.69
N GLY A 190 11.94 8.71 -7.84
CA GLY A 190 12.23 10.00 -8.46
C GLY A 190 11.23 10.42 -9.52
N LEU A 191 11.19 11.72 -9.81
CA LEU A 191 10.42 12.24 -10.93
C LEU A 191 11.20 12.06 -12.23
N ALA A 192 10.53 11.61 -13.29
CA ALA A 192 11.12 11.45 -14.62
C ALA A 192 11.77 12.76 -15.09
N GLY A 193 13.02 12.68 -15.54
CA GLY A 193 13.79 13.86 -15.96
C GLY A 193 14.34 14.73 -14.82
N SER A 194 14.08 14.39 -13.56
CA SER A 194 14.66 15.05 -12.39
C SER A 194 15.89 14.29 -11.87
N ASN A 195 16.86 15.02 -11.35
CA ASN A 195 18.03 14.49 -10.65
C ASN A 195 17.87 14.42 -9.12
N ASN A 196 16.71 14.83 -8.58
CA ASN A 196 16.43 14.86 -7.14
C ASN A 196 15.81 13.55 -6.62
N GLY A 197 16.10 12.42 -7.26
CA GLY A 197 15.66 11.12 -6.81
C GLY A 197 16.28 10.73 -5.47
N GLN A 198 15.58 9.88 -4.72
CA GLN A 198 16.10 9.26 -3.50
C GLN A 198 16.42 7.79 -3.77
N ASN A 199 17.55 7.33 -3.25
CA ASN A 199 17.94 5.92 -3.26
C ASN A 199 17.97 5.39 -1.82
N ARG A 200 17.70 4.10 -1.65
CA ARG A 200 17.74 3.40 -0.36
C ARG A 200 18.16 1.95 -0.51
N THR A 201 18.95 1.48 0.46
CA THR A 201 19.29 0.06 0.60
C THR A 201 18.33 -0.61 1.60
N ILE A 202 17.60 -1.62 1.14
CA ILE A 202 16.62 -2.39 1.91
C ILE A 202 17.17 -3.79 2.16
N SER A 203 17.31 -4.15 3.43
CA SER A 203 17.69 -5.50 3.82
C SER A 203 16.47 -6.31 4.23
N PHE A 204 16.30 -7.47 3.60
CA PHE A 204 15.21 -8.39 3.90
C PHE A 204 15.84 -9.55 4.67
N HIS A 205 16.17 -9.30 5.94
CA HIS A 205 16.58 -10.33 6.86
C HIS A 205 15.32 -10.91 7.50
N TRP A 206 15.00 -12.15 7.16
CA TRP A 206 14.00 -12.93 7.88
C TRP A 206 14.78 -13.69 8.95
N GLU A 207 14.36 -13.62 10.20
CA GLU A 207 14.84 -14.51 11.25
C GLU A 207 13.61 -15.12 11.92
N GLN A 208 13.70 -16.41 12.22
CA GLN A 208 12.58 -17.18 12.74
C GLN A 208 12.12 -16.59 14.07
N GLN A 209 10.84 -16.22 14.21
CA GLN A 209 10.29 -15.79 15.49
C GLN A 209 9.69 -17.00 16.23
N ASP A 210 9.97 -17.11 17.52
CA ASP A 210 9.29 -18.03 18.44
C ASP A 210 7.82 -17.60 18.59
N GLY A 211 6.96 -18.24 17.81
CA GLY A 211 5.51 -18.03 17.83
C GLY A 211 4.85 -18.73 16.64
N GLU A 212 3.56 -19.03 16.75
CA GLU A 212 2.74 -19.51 15.63
C GLU A 212 2.86 -18.51 14.46
N TYR A 213 3.67 -18.87 13.48
CA TYR A 213 4.19 -17.97 12.45
C TYR A 213 3.11 -17.64 11.40
N ASP A 214 3.01 -16.37 11.01
CA ASP A 214 1.88 -15.82 10.24
C ASP A 214 2.16 -15.47 8.77
N GLY A 215 3.27 -15.95 8.18
CA GLY A 215 3.53 -15.79 6.74
C GLY A 215 2.60 -16.63 5.86
N PHE A 216 2.58 -16.33 4.55
CA PHE A 216 1.71 -17.01 3.60
C PHE A 216 2.24 -18.41 3.31
N SER A 217 1.43 -19.43 3.61
CA SER A 217 1.71 -20.80 3.18
C SER A 217 1.15 -21.02 1.76
N PRO A 218 1.81 -21.82 0.91
CA PRO A 218 1.31 -22.16 -0.43
C PRO A 218 -0.14 -22.67 -0.42
N ASP A 219 -0.51 -23.44 0.61
CA ASP A 219 -1.87 -23.98 0.81
C ASP A 219 -2.97 -22.90 0.96
N GLN A 220 -2.59 -21.64 1.14
CA GLN A 220 -3.52 -20.49 1.25
C GLN A 220 -3.70 -19.74 -0.08
N LEU A 221 -2.99 -20.15 -1.13
CA LEU A 221 -3.02 -19.56 -2.46
C LEU A 221 -3.59 -20.58 -3.45
N ASP A 222 -4.40 -20.10 -4.39
CA ASP A 222 -4.89 -20.92 -5.50
C ASP A 222 -3.95 -20.75 -6.70
N GLY A 223 -3.34 -21.84 -7.14
CA GLY A 223 -2.48 -21.89 -8.33
C GLY A 223 -1.37 -22.93 -8.19
N GLU A 224 -1.40 -23.96 -9.04
CA GLU A 224 -0.20 -24.77 -9.32
C GLU A 224 0.76 -23.91 -10.18
N PRO A 225 2.09 -23.96 -9.95
CA PRO A 225 3.05 -23.34 -10.86
C PRO A 225 2.76 -23.81 -12.29
N GLN A 226 2.66 -22.88 -13.25
CA GLN A 226 2.39 -23.22 -14.64
C GLN A 226 3.55 -24.10 -15.17
N ASP A 227 3.28 -25.40 -15.28
CA ASP A 227 4.06 -26.47 -15.91
C ASP A 227 5.45 -26.07 -16.42
N GLY A 228 6.43 -26.20 -15.54
CA GLY A 228 7.81 -26.53 -15.91
C GLY A 228 8.19 -27.76 -15.11
N ASP A 229 8.55 -28.85 -15.78
CA ASP A 229 8.93 -30.14 -15.20
C ASP A 229 9.91 -29.99 -14.02
N TYR A 230 9.40 -29.92 -12.79
CA TYR A 230 10.21 -29.98 -11.58
C TYR A 230 10.09 -31.40 -11.00
N ASP A 231 11.14 -32.19 -11.21
CA ASP A 231 11.31 -33.47 -10.55
C ASP A 231 11.29 -33.26 -9.02
N GLY A 232 10.41 -34.01 -8.35
CA GLY A 232 10.07 -33.82 -6.95
C GLY A 232 11.25 -33.86 -5.98
N PHE A 233 11.33 -32.85 -5.12
CA PHE A 233 12.04 -32.95 -3.85
C PHE A 233 11.03 -33.26 -2.75
N SER A 234 11.02 -34.51 -2.31
CA SER A 234 10.41 -34.90 -1.04
C SER A 234 11.34 -34.45 0.09
N LEU A 235 10.85 -33.63 1.02
CA LEU A 235 11.57 -33.30 2.24
C LEU A 235 10.94 -34.07 3.40
N ASP A 236 11.74 -34.98 3.95
CA ASP A 236 11.50 -35.71 5.18
C ASP A 236 11.25 -34.73 6.35
N GLN A 237 10.25 -35.08 7.16
CA GLN A 237 9.91 -34.42 8.42
C GLN A 237 10.88 -34.85 9.53
N GLN A 238 11.84 -33.99 9.89
CA GLN A 238 12.63 -33.97 11.15
C GLN A 238 13.60 -32.77 11.03
N ASP A 239 13.77 -31.82 11.97
CA ASP A 239 13.91 -31.91 13.43
C ASP A 239 13.59 -30.58 14.13
N GLU A 240 13.36 -30.70 15.44
CA GLU A 240 13.03 -29.66 16.43
C GLU A 240 14.23 -28.85 16.97
N ASP A 241 13.89 -27.74 17.64
CA ASP A 241 14.62 -26.97 18.68
C ASP A 241 15.86 -26.14 18.31
N TYR A 242 15.64 -24.86 17.95
CA TYR A 242 16.65 -23.80 18.00
C TYR A 242 16.07 -22.46 18.48
N VAL A 243 16.78 -21.80 19.40
CA VAL A 243 16.41 -20.55 20.08
C VAL A 243 16.91 -19.33 19.29
N VAL A 244 16.10 -18.27 19.14
CA VAL A 244 16.45 -17.07 18.36
C VAL A 244 16.72 -15.84 19.24
N LEU A 245 17.82 -15.14 18.93
CA LEU A 245 18.19 -13.82 19.46
C LEU A 245 18.15 -12.80 18.31
N PHE A 246 17.51 -11.65 18.52
CA PHE A 246 17.58 -10.51 17.60
C PHE A 246 19.03 -10.01 17.49
N PRO A 247 19.59 -9.77 16.30
CA PRO A 247 20.88 -9.11 16.19
C PRO A 247 20.73 -7.65 16.65
N GLU A 248 21.57 -7.25 17.61
CA GLU A 248 21.93 -5.84 17.71
C GLU A 248 22.63 -5.45 16.38
N PRO A 249 22.35 -4.26 15.82
CA PRO A 249 23.00 -3.83 14.59
C PRO A 249 24.51 -3.95 14.74
N GLU A 250 25.18 -4.63 13.79
CA GLU A 250 26.65 -4.62 13.76
C GLU A 250 27.12 -3.16 13.74
N ASP A 251 28.10 -2.83 14.60
CA ASP A 251 28.64 -1.50 14.76
C ASP A 251 29.05 -0.90 13.40
N GLY A 252 28.20 -0.04 12.83
CA GLY A 252 28.49 0.71 11.60
C GLY A 252 27.40 0.71 10.52
N ASP A 253 26.33 -0.08 10.62
CA ASP A 253 25.32 -0.24 9.55
C ASP A 253 23.98 0.48 9.84
N TYR A 254 24.04 1.80 10.05
CA TYR A 254 22.90 2.61 10.49
C TYR A 254 21.94 3.05 9.35
N ASP A 255 22.28 2.80 8.08
CA ASP A 255 21.51 3.25 6.90
C ASP A 255 20.61 2.18 6.27
N ARG A 256 20.58 0.95 6.81
CA ARG A 256 19.72 -0.13 6.30
C ARG A 256 18.29 -0.04 6.81
N PHE A 257 17.35 -0.20 5.87
CA PHE A 257 15.92 -0.27 6.17
C PHE A 257 15.45 -1.73 6.16
N TYR A 258 14.64 -2.09 7.16
CA TYR A 258 14.02 -3.40 7.29
C TYR A 258 12.51 -3.32 7.07
N PRO A 259 11.89 -4.30 6.39
CA PRO A 259 10.44 -4.38 6.26
C PRO A 259 9.75 -4.40 7.64
N LYS A 260 8.62 -3.71 7.75
CA LYS A 260 7.82 -3.61 8.97
C LYS A 260 6.48 -4.31 8.78
N LYS A 261 6.04 -5.02 9.81
CA LYS A 261 4.75 -5.71 9.84
C LYS A 261 3.59 -4.71 9.92
N ARG A 262 2.60 -4.89 9.04
CA ARG A 262 1.36 -4.12 8.98
C ARG A 262 0.26 -4.82 9.77
N ALA A 263 -0.82 -4.09 10.04
CA ALA A 263 -2.00 -4.63 10.71
C ALA A 263 -2.79 -5.64 9.84
N ASP A 264 -2.58 -5.64 8.52
CA ASP A 264 -3.21 -6.55 7.56
C ASP A 264 -2.39 -7.84 7.31
N GLY A 265 -1.31 -8.05 8.08
CA GLY A 265 -0.41 -9.21 7.97
C GLY A 265 0.68 -9.08 6.91
N TRP A 266 0.61 -8.09 6.02
CA TRP A 266 1.67 -7.82 5.05
C TRP A 266 2.87 -7.13 5.71
N LEU A 267 4.04 -7.26 5.10
CA LEU A 267 5.19 -6.42 5.37
C LEU A 267 5.20 -5.22 4.43
N GLU A 268 5.73 -4.09 4.89
CA GLU A 268 6.04 -2.95 4.04
C GLU A 268 7.48 -2.48 4.21
N SER A 269 8.13 -2.10 3.12
CA SER A 269 9.43 -1.43 3.13
C SER A 269 9.35 -0.09 2.41
N GLU A 270 9.94 0.94 3.01
CA GLU A 270 9.96 2.29 2.47
C GLU A 270 11.00 2.41 1.34
N LEU A 271 10.54 2.77 0.14
CA LEU A 271 11.39 2.91 -1.05
C LEU A 271 12.03 4.30 -1.12
N GLY A 272 11.29 5.32 -0.68
CA GLY A 272 11.73 6.71 -0.73
C GLY A 272 10.56 7.68 -0.72
N GLU A 273 10.89 8.97 -0.63
CA GLU A 273 9.91 10.05 -0.64
C GLU A 273 10.17 11.08 -1.73
N PHE A 274 9.11 11.78 -2.12
CA PHE A 274 9.17 12.87 -3.07
C PHE A 274 8.08 13.91 -2.74
N PHE A 275 8.29 15.15 -3.20
CA PHE A 275 7.32 16.22 -3.02
C PHE A 275 6.53 16.45 -4.31
N ASN A 276 5.21 16.27 -4.26
CA ASN A 276 4.33 16.63 -5.35
C ASN A 276 3.87 18.08 -5.20
N ARG A 277 4.32 18.97 -6.07
CA ARG A 277 3.93 20.38 -6.09
C ARG A 277 2.60 20.60 -6.82
N GLY A 278 2.35 19.83 -7.89
CA GLY A 278 1.12 19.85 -8.69
C GLY A 278 1.03 20.99 -9.70
N ASP A 279 2.15 21.62 -10.03
CA ASP A 279 2.29 22.62 -11.10
C ASP A 279 2.58 21.99 -12.48
N GLU A 280 3.12 20.77 -12.50
CA GLU A 280 3.46 20.02 -13.71
C GLU A 280 2.94 18.59 -13.64
N ASP A 281 2.49 18.07 -14.79
CA ASP A 281 2.17 16.65 -14.95
C ASP A 281 3.47 15.90 -15.26
N ASN A 282 4.05 15.33 -14.22
CA ASN A 282 5.28 14.56 -14.27
C ASN A 282 4.95 13.08 -14.02
N GLU A 283 5.93 12.23 -14.26
CA GLU A 283 5.83 10.80 -13.97
C GLU A 283 6.72 10.49 -12.77
N LEU A 284 6.14 9.93 -11.70
CA LEU A 284 6.91 9.35 -10.63
C LEU A 284 7.37 7.95 -11.05
N LEU A 285 8.67 7.72 -10.99
CA LEU A 285 9.31 6.44 -11.22
C LEU A 285 9.78 5.85 -9.89
N MET A 286 9.52 4.56 -9.70
CA MET A 286 9.99 3.79 -8.57
C MET A 286 10.65 2.52 -9.10
N THR A 287 11.82 2.18 -8.60
CA THR A 287 12.54 0.96 -8.97
C THR A 287 13.02 0.24 -7.73
N ILE A 288 13.05 -1.08 -7.79
CA ILE A 288 13.62 -1.95 -6.77
C ILE A 288 14.44 -2.99 -7.51
N ASN A 289 15.74 -3.02 -7.23
CA ASN A 289 16.68 -3.93 -7.84
C ASN A 289 17.37 -4.72 -6.73
N ALA A 290 17.34 -6.05 -6.79
CA ALA A 290 18.16 -6.90 -5.95
C ALA A 290 18.91 -7.91 -6.81
N GLY A 291 20.00 -8.45 -6.28
CA GLY A 291 20.63 -9.64 -6.86
C GLY A 291 19.69 -10.86 -6.78
N MET A 292 20.27 -12.06 -6.76
CA MET A 292 19.50 -13.28 -6.58
C MET A 292 18.70 -13.20 -5.27
N LYS A 293 17.38 -13.17 -5.41
CA LYS A 293 16.46 -13.05 -4.30
C LYS A 293 15.17 -13.79 -4.60
N ASP A 294 14.88 -14.75 -3.75
CA ASP A 294 13.77 -15.66 -3.85
C ASP A 294 12.87 -15.54 -2.61
N GLY A 295 11.66 -16.10 -2.69
CA GLY A 295 10.75 -16.16 -1.54
C GLY A 295 10.07 -14.85 -1.15
N LEU A 296 10.07 -13.81 -2.00
CA LEU A 296 9.29 -12.59 -1.77
C LEU A 296 7.96 -12.63 -2.53
N LEU A 297 6.85 -12.72 -1.79
CA LEU A 297 5.50 -12.55 -2.33
C LEU A 297 5.16 -11.06 -2.43
N ILE A 298 5.02 -10.55 -3.64
CA ILE A 298 4.80 -9.12 -3.89
C ILE A 298 3.31 -8.86 -4.12
N GLN A 299 2.73 -8.01 -3.28
CA GLN A 299 1.38 -7.48 -3.50
C GLN A 299 1.40 -6.27 -4.42
N GLY A 300 2.40 -5.40 -4.28
CA GLY A 300 2.48 -4.18 -5.06
C GLY A 300 3.26 -3.03 -4.41
N ILE A 301 3.12 -1.83 -4.97
CA ILE A 301 3.72 -0.60 -4.44
C ILE A 301 2.62 0.37 -3.99
N GLU A 302 2.63 0.76 -2.72
CA GLU A 302 1.70 1.70 -2.09
C GLU A 302 2.32 3.09 -1.96
N ILE A 303 1.57 4.13 -2.35
CA ILE A 303 1.98 5.53 -2.35
C ILE A 303 1.01 6.31 -1.46
N ARG A 304 1.53 6.86 -0.36
CA ARG A 304 0.72 7.57 0.63
C ARG A 304 1.39 8.84 1.15
N PRO A 305 0.63 9.84 1.59
CA PRO A 305 1.17 11.06 2.18
C PRO A 305 2.08 10.76 3.37
N LYS A 306 3.20 11.47 3.46
CA LYS A 306 4.08 11.42 4.63
C LYS A 306 3.32 11.95 5.83
N LYS A 307 3.24 11.16 6.90
CA LYS A 307 2.68 11.62 8.17
C LYS A 307 3.63 12.66 8.76
N LYS A 308 3.11 13.83 9.13
CA LYS A 308 3.87 14.81 9.91
C LYS A 308 4.19 14.18 11.28
N GLN A 309 5.47 14.11 11.62
CA GLN A 309 5.93 13.78 12.97
C GLN A 309 5.50 14.86 13.96
#